data_AF-A0A2G8JJ99-F1
#
_entry.id   AF-A0A2G8JJ99-F1
#
_cell.length_a   1.000
_cell.length_b   1.000
_cell.length_c   1.000
_cell.angle_alpha   90.00
_cell.angle_beta   90.00
_cell.angle_gamma   90.00
#
_symmetry.space_group_name_H-M   'P 1'
#
loop_
_entity.id
_entity.type
_entity.pdbx_description
1 polymer ?
#
loop_
_entity_poly.entity_id
_entity_poly.type
_entity_poly.pdbx_seq_one_letter_code
_entity_poly.pdbx_strand_id
1 'polypeptide(L)'
;MASCLETQLDYGHYEVQYAFTFLPIFCGGGRSFHRVSILTKSSSSCASVKLSFPLPNNIGDINITLSPGSGQSILIPEAYPEIDPRNRDPYGEITNTTIVISAIGKVHAYAFTECSSQASAFRLLDVDDIGTNYWVMSYHIYRRHKMLAIVSIYDNTSIQIHLNTSIAPELYPNNITILLNKFQTYTLALEFDPTGVQLTSNKPISVFSGHTKASVPATANTDPIAECLKPVEDWGTVFSLTQLVDREFAGGYIVRILSSSTNNIITWKLGGNHNETTLAAGEFLEVLVDGNVTHPLEIVASNKVLVVQFTMMNDHTSPVMLQVPSSRTSFVLVMRSFPSF
;
A
#
# COMPACT_ATOMS: atom_id res chain seq x y z
N MET A 1 -20.53 -3.99 34.75
CA MET A 1 -19.72 -3.82 33.53
C MET A 1 -20.10 -2.47 32.96
N ALA A 2 -19.23 -1.47 33.07
CA ALA A 2 -19.46 -0.21 32.38
C ALA A 2 -19.50 -0.50 30.86
N SER A 3 -20.42 0.13 30.15
CA SER A 3 -20.49 -0.01 28.69
C SER A 3 -19.21 0.57 28.07
N CYS A 4 -18.74 0.04 26.93
CA CYS A 4 -17.56 0.58 26.23
C CYS A 4 -17.66 2.12 26.02
N LEU A 5 -18.88 2.64 25.86
CA LEU A 5 -19.17 4.06 25.72
C LEU A 5 -18.86 4.87 26.99
N GLU A 6 -19.27 4.41 28.18
CA GLU A 6 -19.09 5.15 29.44
C GLU A 6 -17.60 5.31 29.82
N THR A 7 -16.76 4.31 29.52
CA THR A 7 -15.34 4.37 29.90
C THR A 7 -14.45 5.22 28.97
N GLN A 8 -14.85 5.44 27.71
CA GLN A 8 -14.00 6.09 26.71
C GLN A 8 -14.31 7.59 26.58
N LEU A 9 -15.58 7.98 26.74
CA LEU A 9 -16.02 9.38 26.61
C LEU A 9 -15.57 10.28 27.78
N ASP A 10 -15.38 9.72 28.97
CA ASP A 10 -15.06 10.51 30.17
C ASP A 10 -13.57 10.89 30.30
N TYR A 11 -12.64 10.19 29.62
CA TYR A 11 -11.18 10.37 29.83
C TYR A 11 -10.28 10.21 28.61
N GLY A 12 -10.80 9.81 27.44
CA GLY A 12 -9.98 9.52 26.26
C GLY A 12 -9.88 10.69 25.28
N HIS A 13 -8.67 10.95 24.77
CA HIS A 13 -8.46 11.86 23.65
C HIS A 13 -8.29 11.05 22.35
N TYR A 14 -8.96 11.49 21.29
CA TYR A 14 -8.77 10.92 19.96
C TYR A 14 -7.37 11.23 19.45
N GLU A 15 -6.57 10.19 19.24
CA GLU A 15 -5.27 10.30 18.58
C GLU A 15 -5.41 9.94 17.11
N VAL A 16 -4.81 10.73 16.23
CA VAL A 16 -4.69 10.38 14.81
C VAL A 16 -3.80 9.14 14.72
N GLN A 17 -4.32 8.04 14.19
CA GLN A 17 -3.57 6.80 13.97
C GLN A 17 -3.31 6.55 12.49
N TYR A 18 -4.18 7.02 11.58
CA TYR A 18 -3.98 6.82 10.15
C TYR A 18 -4.37 8.08 9.36
N ALA A 19 -3.59 8.38 8.32
CA ALA A 19 -3.97 9.33 7.28
C ALA A 19 -3.63 8.73 5.92
N PHE A 20 -4.63 8.57 5.07
CA PHE A 20 -4.51 7.81 3.83
C PHE A 20 -5.45 8.34 2.74
N THR A 21 -5.25 7.84 1.53
CA THR A 21 -6.15 8.07 0.40
C THR A 21 -6.33 6.77 -0.37
N PHE A 22 -7.40 6.67 -1.15
CA PHE A 22 -7.59 5.59 -2.10
C PHE A 22 -6.90 5.90 -3.42
N LEU A 23 -6.26 4.89 -4.02
CA LEU A 23 -5.85 4.98 -5.42
C LEU A 23 -7.07 4.70 -6.32
N PRO A 24 -7.18 5.38 -7.47
CA PRO A 24 -8.31 5.17 -8.38
C PRO A 24 -8.26 3.77 -9.01
N ILE A 25 -9.44 3.30 -9.40
CA ILE A 25 -9.68 2.02 -10.07
C ILE A 25 -10.36 2.28 -11.40
N PHE A 26 -10.14 1.43 -12.40
CA PHE A 26 -10.89 1.50 -13.66
C PHE A 26 -12.06 0.51 -13.67
N CYS A 27 -13.29 0.99 -13.49
CA CYS A 27 -14.49 0.14 -13.45
C CYS A 27 -15.19 -0.10 -14.81
N GLY A 28 -14.57 0.20 -15.95
CA GLY A 28 -15.15 -0.11 -17.27
C GLY A 28 -16.52 0.52 -17.56
N GLY A 29 -16.83 1.66 -16.93
CA GLY A 29 -18.13 2.35 -17.03
C GLY A 29 -19.02 2.22 -15.79
N GLY A 30 -18.68 1.31 -14.86
CA GLY A 30 -19.29 1.23 -13.53
C GLY A 30 -18.74 2.29 -12.55
N ARG A 31 -19.36 2.38 -11.37
CA ARG A 31 -18.87 3.20 -10.25
C ARG A 31 -17.91 2.41 -9.37
N SER A 32 -16.99 3.12 -8.73
CA SER A 32 -16.13 2.56 -7.69
C SER A 32 -16.79 2.69 -6.31
N PHE A 33 -16.47 1.77 -5.42
CA PHE A 33 -16.88 1.80 -4.02
C PHE A 33 -15.65 1.66 -3.14
N HIS A 34 -15.62 2.41 -2.04
CA HIS A 34 -14.51 2.39 -1.10
C HIS A 34 -15.00 1.93 0.27
N ARG A 35 -14.25 1.03 0.92
CA ARG A 35 -14.51 0.58 2.28
C ARG A 35 -13.27 0.66 3.14
N VAL A 36 -13.48 0.88 4.42
CA VAL A 36 -12.43 0.82 5.44
C VAL A 36 -12.86 -0.18 6.50
N SER A 37 -12.06 -1.23 6.69
CA SER A 37 -12.27 -2.18 7.77
C SER A 37 -11.36 -1.84 8.95
N ILE A 38 -11.96 -1.59 10.11
CA ILE A 38 -11.26 -1.17 11.32
C ILE A 38 -11.50 -2.22 12.41
N LEU A 39 -10.42 -2.68 13.04
CA LEU A 39 -10.45 -3.72 14.07
C LEU A 39 -9.70 -3.25 15.32
N THR A 40 -10.14 -3.64 16.50
CA THR A 40 -9.37 -3.40 17.73
C THR A 40 -8.04 -4.15 17.69
N LYS A 41 -6.94 -3.50 18.11
CA LYS A 41 -5.62 -4.15 18.21
C LYS A 41 -5.52 -5.15 19.37
N SER A 42 -6.47 -5.10 20.31
CA SER A 42 -6.52 -5.97 21.48
C SER A 42 -7.86 -6.70 21.58
N SER A 43 -7.83 -7.95 22.05
CA SER A 43 -9.03 -8.73 22.37
C SER A 43 -9.65 -8.37 23.73
N SER A 44 -9.03 -7.46 24.49
CA SER A 44 -9.46 -7.10 25.85
C SER A 44 -9.84 -5.62 26.03
N SER A 45 -9.64 -4.77 25.03
CA SER A 45 -9.97 -3.33 25.12
C SER A 45 -10.86 -2.87 23.97
N CYS A 46 -11.87 -2.04 24.28
CA CYS A 46 -12.69 -1.37 23.29
C CYS A 46 -11.87 -0.30 22.54
N ALA A 47 -12.42 0.19 21.41
CA ALA A 47 -11.91 1.39 20.76
C ALA A 47 -13.06 2.28 20.28
N SER A 48 -12.95 3.59 20.47
CA SER A 48 -13.86 4.57 19.88
C SER A 48 -13.13 5.22 18.71
N VAL A 49 -13.72 5.16 17.52
CA VAL A 49 -13.05 5.55 16.27
C VAL A 49 -13.86 6.64 15.57
N LYS A 50 -13.15 7.67 15.12
CA LYS A 50 -13.64 8.75 14.27
C LYS A 50 -12.93 8.69 12.92
N LEU A 51 -13.71 8.45 11.87
CA LEU A 51 -13.29 8.58 10.49
C LEU A 51 -13.66 9.99 10.00
N SER A 52 -12.69 10.81 9.66
CA SER A 52 -12.90 12.20 9.26
C SER A 52 -12.38 12.51 7.86
N PHE A 53 -13.03 13.47 7.20
CA PHE A 53 -12.74 13.93 5.84
C PHE A 53 -12.34 15.41 5.90
N PRO A 54 -11.10 15.73 6.32
CA PRO A 54 -10.73 17.06 6.78
C PRO A 54 -10.78 18.16 5.71
N LEU A 55 -10.69 17.82 4.41
CA LEU A 55 -10.65 18.80 3.32
C LEU A 55 -11.89 18.78 2.42
N PRO A 56 -12.56 17.63 2.18
CA PRO A 56 -13.88 17.63 1.54
C PRO A 56 -14.95 18.18 2.49
N ASN A 57 -15.44 19.40 2.23
CA ASN A 57 -16.42 20.08 3.10
C ASN A 57 -17.84 19.48 3.08
N ASN A 58 -18.10 18.53 2.18
CA ASN A 58 -19.41 17.94 1.93
C ASN A 58 -19.62 16.57 2.61
N ILE A 59 -18.68 16.11 3.42
CA ILE A 59 -18.72 14.79 4.06
C ILE A 59 -18.55 14.95 5.58
N GLY A 60 -19.53 14.46 6.33
CA GLY A 60 -19.47 14.45 7.79
C GLY A 60 -18.58 13.32 8.34
N ASP A 61 -18.06 13.53 9.55
CA ASP A 61 -17.32 12.49 10.27
C ASP A 61 -18.22 11.27 10.56
N ILE A 62 -17.64 10.07 10.46
CA ILE A 62 -18.29 8.80 10.82
C ILE A 62 -17.68 8.32 12.13
N ASN A 63 -18.52 8.13 13.15
CA ASN A 63 -18.10 7.65 14.46
C ASN A 63 -18.58 6.22 14.68
N ILE A 64 -17.70 5.34 15.14
CA ILE A 64 -18.04 3.98 15.53
C ILE A 64 -17.41 3.64 16.88
N THR A 65 -17.99 2.66 17.57
CA THR A 65 -17.40 2.07 18.78
C THR A 65 -17.24 0.57 18.56
N LEU A 66 -16.03 0.08 18.77
CA LEU A 66 -15.67 -1.32 18.61
C LEU A 66 -15.57 -1.99 19.98
N SER A 67 -16.21 -3.15 20.10
CA SER A 67 -16.02 -4.05 21.24
C SER A 67 -14.64 -4.72 21.18
N PRO A 68 -14.11 -5.22 22.31
CA PRO A 68 -12.84 -5.94 22.32
C PRO A 68 -12.82 -7.10 21.32
N GLY A 69 -11.75 -7.22 20.55
CA GLY A 69 -11.56 -8.28 19.53
C GLY A 69 -12.52 -8.21 18.34
N SER A 70 -13.25 -7.11 18.17
CA SER A 70 -14.20 -6.93 17.07
C SER A 70 -13.67 -5.98 15.99
N GLY A 71 -14.34 -6.00 14.84
CA GLY A 71 -14.06 -5.11 13.73
C GLY A 71 -15.33 -4.75 12.98
N GLN A 72 -15.28 -3.63 12.27
CA GLN A 72 -16.38 -3.14 11.45
C GLN A 72 -15.85 -2.62 10.11
N SER A 73 -16.56 -2.96 9.04
CA SER A 73 -16.32 -2.41 7.70
C SER A 73 -17.28 -1.25 7.44
N ILE A 74 -16.71 -0.09 7.15
CA ILE A 74 -17.42 1.16 6.90
C ILE A 74 -17.39 1.42 5.39
N LEU A 75 -18.55 1.65 4.78
CA LEU A 75 -18.65 2.15 3.41
C LEU A 75 -18.36 3.66 3.42
N ILE A 76 -17.45 4.10 2.55
CA ILE A 76 -17.14 5.52 2.38
C ILE A 76 -18.27 6.18 1.57
N PRO A 77 -18.73 7.40 1.96
CA PRO A 77 -19.79 8.09 1.25
C PRO A 77 -19.46 8.33 -0.23
N GLU A 78 -20.45 8.19 -1.12
CA GLU A 78 -20.30 8.46 -2.58
C GLU A 78 -19.85 9.89 -2.89
N ALA A 79 -20.03 10.81 -1.94
CA ALA A 79 -19.57 12.19 -2.03
C ALA A 79 -18.04 12.36 -1.91
N TYR A 80 -17.31 11.28 -1.58
CA TYR A 80 -15.85 11.25 -1.53
C TYR A 80 -15.25 11.52 -2.93
N PRO A 81 -14.28 12.44 -3.05
CA PRO A 81 -13.73 12.79 -4.36
C PRO A 81 -13.00 11.63 -5.01
N GLU A 82 -13.34 11.32 -6.26
CA GLU A 82 -12.58 10.38 -7.09
C GLU A 82 -11.40 11.09 -7.76
N ILE A 83 -10.23 10.44 -7.76
CA ILE A 83 -9.05 10.89 -8.51
C ILE A 83 -9.26 10.51 -9.97
N ASP A 84 -9.18 11.44 -10.92
CA ASP A 84 -9.28 11.09 -12.35
C ASP A 84 -8.00 10.36 -12.79
N PRO A 85 -8.05 9.04 -13.03
CA PRO A 85 -6.89 8.28 -13.42
C PRO A 85 -6.52 8.54 -14.87
N ARG A 86 -7.09 9.52 -15.58
CA ARG A 86 -6.69 9.96 -16.93
C ARG A 86 -5.95 11.29 -16.90
N ASN A 87 -5.92 12.00 -15.77
CA ASN A 87 -5.03 13.15 -15.63
C ASN A 87 -3.58 12.64 -15.68
N ARG A 88 -2.79 13.19 -16.61
CA ARG A 88 -1.41 12.77 -16.92
C ARG A 88 -0.45 13.94 -16.80
N ASP A 89 -0.79 14.93 -15.98
CA ASP A 89 0.14 16.01 -15.68
C ASP A 89 1.47 15.40 -15.19
N PRO A 90 2.61 15.65 -15.88
CA PRO A 90 3.90 15.15 -15.44
C PRO A 90 4.34 15.70 -14.08
N TYR A 91 3.70 16.76 -13.59
CA TYR A 91 3.87 17.36 -12.27
C TYR A 91 2.80 16.97 -11.25
N GLY A 92 1.85 16.10 -11.63
CA GLY A 92 0.76 15.64 -10.76
C GLY A 92 -0.18 16.75 -10.28
N GLU A 93 -0.97 16.44 -9.27
CA GLU A 93 -2.02 17.35 -8.77
C GLU A 93 -2.25 17.16 -7.26
N ILE A 94 -2.60 18.25 -6.56
CA ILE A 94 -3.09 18.20 -5.18
C ILE A 94 -4.60 17.94 -5.20
N THR A 95 -5.03 16.78 -4.69
CA THR A 95 -6.43 16.31 -4.81
C THR A 95 -7.23 16.42 -3.51
N ASN A 96 -6.58 16.68 -2.37
CA ASN A 96 -7.26 16.86 -1.07
C ASN A 96 -8.21 15.70 -0.68
N THR A 97 -7.83 14.47 -1.04
CA THR A 97 -8.61 13.24 -0.84
C THR A 97 -8.31 12.53 0.48
N THR A 98 -7.61 13.15 1.44
CA THR A 98 -7.21 12.45 2.67
C THR A 98 -8.43 12.04 3.50
N ILE A 99 -8.39 10.81 4.00
CA ILE A 99 -9.22 10.30 5.09
C ILE A 99 -8.33 10.10 6.31
N VAL A 100 -8.81 10.53 7.47
CA VAL A 100 -8.11 10.41 8.74
C VAL A 100 -8.87 9.49 9.68
N ILE A 101 -8.20 8.47 10.22
CA ILE A 101 -8.72 7.65 11.31
C ILE A 101 -8.10 8.16 12.59
N SER A 102 -8.93 8.68 13.48
CA SER A 102 -8.54 8.96 14.86
C SER A 102 -9.24 8.01 15.79
N ALA A 103 -8.59 7.54 16.85
CA ALA A 103 -9.22 6.64 17.80
C ALA A 103 -8.74 6.85 19.25
N ILE A 104 -9.64 6.54 20.18
CA ILE A 104 -9.30 6.25 21.56
C ILE A 104 -9.11 4.73 21.66
N GLY A 105 -7.94 4.30 22.14
CA GLY A 105 -7.48 2.92 22.00
C GLY A 105 -6.84 2.65 20.63
N LYS A 106 -6.01 1.60 20.54
CA LYS A 106 -5.27 1.28 19.30
C LYS A 106 -6.08 0.36 18.38
N VAL A 107 -6.09 0.67 17.09
CA VAL A 107 -6.80 -0.11 16.07
C VAL A 107 -5.85 -0.59 14.96
N HIS A 108 -6.34 -1.51 14.14
CA HIS A 108 -5.78 -1.86 12.83
C HIS A 108 -6.78 -1.47 11.75
N ALA A 109 -6.29 -0.97 10.63
CA ALA A 109 -7.15 -0.56 9.53
C ALA A 109 -6.67 -1.08 8.18
N TYR A 110 -7.64 -1.43 7.34
CA TYR A 110 -7.45 -1.92 5.98
C TYR A 110 -8.38 -1.13 5.05
N ALA A 111 -7.87 -0.72 3.90
CA ALA A 111 -8.60 0.01 2.89
C ALA A 111 -8.90 -0.90 1.71
N PHE A 112 -10.12 -0.81 1.18
CA PHE A 112 -10.61 -1.59 0.05
C PHE A 112 -11.21 -0.65 -0.99
N THR A 113 -10.84 -0.86 -2.25
CA THR A 113 -11.51 -0.25 -3.41
C THR A 113 -12.05 -1.36 -4.28
N GLU A 114 -13.32 -1.29 -4.64
CA GLU A 114 -14.01 -2.33 -5.41
C GLU A 114 -14.87 -1.74 -6.54
N CYS A 115 -15.00 -2.51 -7.63
CA CYS A 115 -16.04 -2.40 -8.64
C CYS A 115 -16.86 -3.71 -8.60
N SER A 116 -17.83 -3.88 -9.51
CA SER A 116 -18.68 -5.07 -9.58
C SER A 116 -17.94 -6.42 -9.66
N SER A 117 -16.72 -6.45 -10.20
CA SER A 117 -15.97 -7.69 -10.44
C SER A 117 -14.45 -7.54 -10.20
N GLN A 118 -14.02 -6.47 -9.54
CA GLN A 118 -12.61 -6.13 -9.38
C GLN A 118 -12.43 -5.49 -8.01
N ALA A 119 -11.34 -5.82 -7.31
CA ALA A 119 -11.06 -5.19 -6.03
C ALA A 119 -9.56 -5.12 -5.75
N SER A 120 -9.16 -4.13 -4.98
CA SER A 120 -7.83 -4.03 -4.39
C SER A 120 -7.98 -3.70 -2.91
N ALA A 121 -7.09 -4.27 -2.10
CA ALA A 121 -7.03 -4.00 -0.68
C ALA A 121 -5.59 -3.80 -0.22
N PHE A 122 -5.38 -2.91 0.74
CA PHE A 122 -4.09 -2.71 1.38
C PHE A 122 -4.25 -2.43 2.86
N ARG A 123 -3.21 -2.78 3.62
CA ARG A 123 -3.12 -2.43 5.04
C ARG A 123 -2.67 -0.99 5.18
N LEU A 124 -3.29 -0.25 6.10
CA LEU A 124 -2.84 1.09 6.47
C LEU A 124 -1.67 1.02 7.47
N LEU A 125 -0.73 1.94 7.34
CA LEU A 125 0.38 2.13 8.29
C LEU A 125 -0.01 3.21 9.30
N ASP A 126 0.29 2.95 10.58
CA ASP A 126 0.05 3.93 11.64
C ASP A 126 0.90 5.17 11.37
N VAL A 127 0.50 6.35 11.85
CA VAL A 127 1.33 7.56 11.75
C VAL A 127 2.66 7.42 12.49
N ASP A 128 2.74 6.48 13.43
CA ASP A 128 3.98 6.08 14.09
C ASP A 128 4.88 5.18 13.20
N ASP A 129 4.32 4.57 12.14
CA ASP A 129 4.98 3.64 11.21
C ASP A 129 5.27 4.25 9.81
N ILE A 130 5.05 5.57 9.65
CA ILE A 130 5.40 6.31 8.43
C ILE A 130 6.67 7.14 8.62
N GLY A 131 7.31 7.52 7.52
CA GLY A 131 8.67 8.03 7.52
C GLY A 131 8.90 9.15 6.51
N THR A 132 10.17 9.45 6.25
CA THR A 132 10.58 10.56 5.37
C THR A 132 11.37 10.13 4.15
N ASN A 133 11.73 8.84 4.04
CA ASN A 133 12.52 8.31 2.94
C ASN A 133 11.88 7.04 2.40
N TYR A 134 11.52 7.07 1.13
CA TYR A 134 10.83 5.99 0.45
C TYR A 134 11.51 5.68 -0.88
N TRP A 135 11.36 4.44 -1.31
CA TRP A 135 11.50 4.08 -2.71
C TRP A 135 10.18 3.49 -3.19
N VAL A 136 9.78 3.88 -4.38
CA VAL A 136 8.56 3.36 -4.98
C VAL A 136 8.81 1.92 -5.42
N MET A 137 7.87 1.04 -5.08
CA MET A 137 7.73 -0.28 -5.70
C MET A 137 6.49 -0.26 -6.58
N SER A 138 6.59 -0.76 -7.79
CA SER A 138 5.47 -0.88 -8.73
C SER A 138 5.65 -2.14 -9.59
N TYR A 139 4.94 -2.20 -10.71
CA TYR A 139 5.02 -3.30 -11.67
C TYR A 139 4.90 -2.77 -13.11
N HIS A 140 5.62 -3.37 -14.05
CA HIS A 140 5.91 -2.76 -15.36
C HIS A 140 4.76 -2.81 -16.38
N ILE A 141 3.82 -3.73 -16.20
CA ILE A 141 2.70 -3.99 -17.13
C ILE A 141 1.77 -2.80 -17.35
N TYR A 142 1.11 -2.78 -18.52
CA TYR A 142 0.18 -1.75 -19.01
C TYR A 142 0.65 -0.31 -18.80
N ARG A 143 1.06 0.35 -19.90
CA ARG A 143 1.38 1.78 -19.87
C ARG A 143 0.17 2.55 -19.35
N ARG A 144 0.42 3.64 -18.61
CA ARG A 144 -0.59 4.60 -18.15
C ARG A 144 -1.56 4.10 -17.08
N HIS A 145 -1.22 3.08 -16.30
CA HIS A 145 -2.08 2.64 -15.19
C HIS A 145 -1.48 2.87 -13.80
N LYS A 146 -0.19 3.22 -13.73
CA LYS A 146 0.55 3.39 -12.48
C LYS A 146 0.13 4.68 -11.79
N MET A 147 -0.11 4.59 -10.49
CA MET A 147 -0.49 5.70 -9.64
C MET A 147 0.45 5.75 -8.44
N LEU A 148 0.86 6.97 -8.10
CA LEU A 148 1.51 7.31 -6.85
C LEU A 148 0.61 8.32 -6.12
N ALA A 149 0.40 8.14 -4.83
CA ALA A 149 -0.24 9.14 -3.99
C ALA A 149 0.55 9.36 -2.70
N ILE A 150 0.56 10.60 -2.23
CA ILE A 150 1.31 11.03 -1.05
C ILE A 150 0.37 11.84 -0.17
N VAL A 151 0.28 11.49 1.12
CA VAL A 151 -0.53 12.21 2.11
C VAL A 151 0.39 12.83 3.13
N SER A 152 0.23 14.14 3.37
CA SER A 152 0.92 14.84 4.45
C SER A 152 0.08 14.85 5.73
N ILE A 153 0.71 14.59 6.88
CA ILE A 153 0.07 14.72 8.20
C ILE A 153 0.48 15.99 8.98
N TYR A 154 1.37 16.80 8.39
CA TYR A 154 1.86 18.05 8.96
C TYR A 154 1.77 19.20 7.95
N ASP A 155 1.71 20.43 8.44
CA ASP A 155 1.80 21.62 7.58
C ASP A 155 3.21 21.84 7.05
N ASN A 156 3.35 22.55 5.94
CA ASN A 156 4.66 22.89 5.37
C ASN A 156 5.59 21.68 5.20
N THR A 157 5.04 20.59 4.65
CA THR A 157 5.78 19.37 4.32
C THR A 157 6.31 19.49 2.90
N SER A 158 7.62 19.65 2.76
CA SER A 158 8.32 19.69 1.49
C SER A 158 8.74 18.28 1.10
N ILE A 159 8.38 17.89 -0.12
CA ILE A 159 8.58 16.56 -0.68
C ILE A 159 9.37 16.69 -1.98
N GLN A 160 10.34 15.81 -2.18
CA GLN A 160 11.11 15.67 -3.42
C GLN A 160 10.90 14.27 -3.98
N ILE A 161 10.52 14.19 -5.25
CA ILE A 161 10.41 12.94 -6.02
C ILE A 161 11.51 12.95 -7.07
N HIS A 162 12.42 11.98 -7.02
CA HIS A 162 13.58 11.87 -7.90
C HIS A 162 13.30 10.88 -9.03
N LEU A 163 12.82 11.40 -10.16
CA LEU A 163 12.53 10.62 -11.36
C LEU A 163 13.81 10.50 -12.21
N ASN A 164 14.50 9.37 -12.12
CA ASN A 164 15.70 9.13 -12.94
C ASN A 164 15.34 9.07 -14.43
N THR A 165 16.04 9.82 -15.29
CA THR A 165 15.84 9.82 -16.76
C THR A 165 16.05 8.47 -17.43
N SER A 166 16.77 7.56 -16.78
CA SER A 166 16.93 6.18 -17.27
C SER A 166 15.67 5.34 -17.12
N ILE A 167 14.74 5.77 -16.25
CA ILE A 167 13.52 5.05 -15.88
C ILE A 167 12.28 5.84 -16.34
N ALA A 168 12.34 7.17 -16.31
CA ALA A 168 11.27 8.07 -16.68
C ALA A 168 11.38 8.56 -18.15
N PRO A 169 10.26 8.67 -18.89
CA PRO A 169 10.23 9.30 -20.21
C PRO A 169 10.67 10.76 -20.16
N GLU A 170 11.20 11.28 -21.28
CA GLU A 170 11.69 12.66 -21.43
C GLU A 170 10.66 13.75 -21.06
N LEU A 171 9.36 13.44 -21.10
CA LEU A 171 8.29 14.34 -20.71
C LEU A 171 8.23 14.61 -19.19
N TYR A 172 8.75 13.70 -18.36
CA TYR A 172 8.73 13.86 -16.91
C TYR A 172 9.95 14.66 -16.44
N PRO A 173 9.78 15.61 -15.49
CA PRO A 173 10.90 16.30 -14.91
C PRO A 173 11.76 15.34 -14.07
N ASN A 174 13.08 15.54 -14.05
CA ASN A 174 13.99 14.72 -13.25
C ASN A 174 13.69 14.79 -11.75
N ASN A 175 13.15 15.92 -11.30
CA ASN A 175 12.76 16.14 -9.91
C ASN A 175 11.43 16.87 -9.87
N ILE A 176 10.52 16.39 -9.03
CA ILE A 176 9.29 17.10 -8.67
C ILE A 176 9.43 17.55 -7.22
N THR A 177 9.23 18.85 -6.96
CA THR A 177 9.19 19.41 -5.60
C THR A 177 7.78 19.86 -5.29
N ILE A 178 7.24 19.41 -4.17
CA ILE A 178 5.85 19.65 -3.76
C ILE A 178 5.87 20.19 -2.34
N LEU A 179 4.98 21.15 -2.06
CA LEU A 179 4.71 21.61 -0.71
C LEU A 179 3.27 21.22 -0.35
N LEU A 180 3.11 20.37 0.66
CA LEU A 180 1.81 19.96 1.17
C LEU A 180 1.60 20.50 2.59
N ASN A 181 0.40 21.01 2.82
CA ASN A 181 -0.09 21.26 4.16
C ASN A 181 -0.75 20.03 4.77
N LYS A 182 -1.11 20.11 6.04
CA LYS A 182 -1.69 19.00 6.79
C LYS A 182 -2.94 18.48 6.07
N PHE A 183 -2.98 17.16 5.90
CA PHE A 183 -4.02 16.38 5.23
C PHE A 183 -4.20 16.67 3.73
N GLN A 184 -3.32 17.45 3.11
CA GLN A 184 -3.31 17.52 1.66
C GLN A 184 -2.75 16.23 1.07
N THR A 185 -3.36 15.83 -0.04
CA THR A 185 -2.94 14.68 -0.84
C THR A 185 -2.39 15.17 -2.15
N TYR A 186 -1.25 14.63 -2.56
CA TYR A 186 -0.74 14.77 -3.92
C TYR A 186 -0.85 13.44 -4.66
N THR A 187 -1.22 13.48 -5.94
CA THR A 187 -1.34 12.30 -6.80
C THR A 187 -0.60 12.50 -8.11
N LEU A 188 0.06 11.45 -8.58
CA LEU A 188 0.82 11.44 -9.82
C LEU A 188 0.53 10.16 -10.60
N ALA A 189 0.05 10.31 -11.84
CA ALA A 189 -0.12 9.21 -12.76
C ALA A 189 1.14 9.03 -13.62
N LEU A 190 1.59 7.78 -13.76
CA LEU A 190 2.88 7.44 -14.34
C LEU A 190 2.72 6.53 -15.56
N GLU A 191 3.47 6.83 -16.62
CA GLU A 191 3.46 6.04 -17.86
C GLU A 191 4.50 4.90 -17.88
N PHE A 192 5.46 4.93 -16.96
CA PHE A 192 6.58 3.99 -16.83
C PHE A 192 6.49 3.16 -15.55
N ASP A 193 7.46 2.26 -15.31
CA ASP A 193 7.59 1.53 -14.05
C ASP A 193 8.40 2.38 -13.06
N PRO A 194 7.78 3.00 -12.04
CA PRO A 194 8.50 3.83 -11.09
C PRO A 194 9.28 3.04 -10.04
N THR A 195 9.41 1.71 -10.17
CA THR A 195 10.22 0.93 -9.23
C THR A 195 11.64 1.51 -9.17
N GLY A 196 12.08 1.88 -7.97
CA GLY A 196 13.38 2.54 -7.80
C GLY A 196 13.36 4.06 -7.91
N VAL A 197 12.20 4.71 -8.03
CA VAL A 197 12.08 6.16 -7.82
C VAL A 197 12.21 6.46 -6.33
N GLN A 198 13.13 7.35 -5.97
CA GLN A 198 13.30 7.80 -4.59
C GLN A 198 12.36 8.96 -4.28
N LEU A 199 11.78 8.95 -3.09
CA LEU A 199 10.98 10.03 -2.55
C LEU A 199 11.50 10.40 -1.16
N THR A 200 11.81 11.68 -0.97
CA THR A 200 12.25 12.21 0.33
C THR A 200 11.35 13.36 0.79
N SER A 201 11.24 13.55 2.10
CA SER A 201 10.49 14.65 2.68
C SER A 201 11.16 15.21 3.94
N ASN A 202 10.80 16.43 4.33
CA ASN A 202 11.27 17.02 5.59
C ASN A 202 10.46 16.57 6.82
N LYS A 203 9.31 15.90 6.61
CA LYS A 203 8.38 15.43 7.66
C LYS A 203 7.72 14.12 7.25
N PRO A 204 7.29 13.28 8.21
CA PRO A 204 6.66 12.01 7.89
C PRO A 204 5.42 12.14 6.98
N ILE A 205 5.29 11.22 6.03
CA ILE A 205 4.23 11.18 5.00
C ILE A 205 3.79 9.74 4.74
N SER A 206 2.53 9.54 4.36
CA SER A 206 2.07 8.23 3.85
C SER A 206 2.27 8.18 2.34
N VAL A 207 2.85 7.10 1.83
CA VAL A 207 3.09 6.91 0.38
C VAL A 207 2.33 5.67 -0.09
N PHE A 208 1.58 5.81 -1.20
CA PHE A 208 0.79 4.75 -1.80
C PHE A 208 1.23 4.55 -3.25
N SER A 209 1.46 3.30 -3.65
CA SER A 209 1.71 2.95 -5.04
C SER A 209 0.78 1.85 -5.50
N GLY A 210 0.42 1.88 -6.77
CA GLY A 210 -0.49 0.90 -7.33
C GLY A 210 -0.80 1.15 -8.78
N HIS A 211 -1.80 0.42 -9.27
CA HIS A 211 -2.28 0.49 -10.63
C HIS A 211 -3.81 0.52 -10.65
N THR A 212 -4.36 1.37 -11.50
CA THR A 212 -5.80 1.36 -11.81
C THR A 212 -6.22 0.07 -12.53
N LYS A 213 -5.26 -0.58 -13.20
CA LYS A 213 -5.33 -1.92 -13.80
C LYS A 213 -3.97 -2.60 -13.82
N ALA A 214 -3.95 -3.86 -13.42
CA ALA A 214 -2.81 -4.75 -13.44
C ALA A 214 -3.22 -6.19 -13.77
N SER A 215 -2.28 -6.96 -14.28
CA SER A 215 -2.30 -8.39 -14.55
C SER A 215 -0.87 -8.89 -14.48
N VAL A 216 -0.57 -9.73 -13.50
CA VAL A 216 0.78 -10.27 -13.29
C VAL A 216 0.70 -11.74 -13.67
N PRO A 217 1.36 -12.27 -14.72
CA PRO A 217 1.91 -11.55 -15.87
C PRO A 217 0.79 -10.96 -16.74
N ALA A 218 1.14 -10.26 -17.83
CA ALA A 218 0.14 -9.60 -18.67
C ALA A 218 -0.86 -10.60 -19.29
N THR A 219 -2.16 -10.39 -19.05
CA THR A 219 -3.25 -11.18 -19.62
C THR A 219 -4.34 -10.27 -20.23
N ALA A 220 -5.48 -10.82 -20.64
CA ALA A 220 -6.63 -10.02 -21.07
C ALA A 220 -7.43 -9.47 -19.88
N ASN A 221 -7.41 -10.17 -18.75
CA ASN A 221 -8.10 -9.76 -17.53
C ASN A 221 -7.19 -8.85 -16.71
N THR A 222 -7.79 -7.93 -15.97
CA THR A 222 -7.03 -7.02 -15.11
C THR A 222 -7.80 -6.72 -13.85
N ASP A 223 -7.09 -6.56 -12.74
CA ASP A 223 -7.62 -6.02 -11.49
C ASP A 223 -6.75 -4.83 -11.04
N PRO A 224 -7.30 -3.89 -10.26
CA PRO A 224 -6.46 -2.91 -9.57
C PRO A 224 -5.48 -3.59 -8.62
N ILE A 225 -4.38 -2.92 -8.32
CA ILE A 225 -3.53 -3.23 -7.18
C ILE A 225 -3.14 -1.92 -6.49
N ALA A 226 -3.00 -1.92 -5.18
CA ALA A 226 -2.56 -0.77 -4.42
C ALA A 226 -1.90 -1.26 -3.14
N GLU A 227 -0.93 -0.50 -2.65
CA GLU A 227 -0.22 -0.81 -1.42
C GLU A 227 0.24 0.49 -0.73
N CYS A 228 0.18 0.52 0.61
CA CYS A 228 0.75 1.59 1.43
C CYS A 228 2.22 1.26 1.72
N LEU A 229 3.14 1.95 1.06
CA LEU A 229 4.57 1.63 1.10
C LEU A 229 5.16 1.95 2.47
N LYS A 230 6.06 1.07 2.94
CA LYS A 230 6.86 1.30 4.16
C LYS A 230 8.08 2.17 3.88
N PRO A 231 8.45 3.06 4.80
CA PRO A 231 9.66 3.85 4.67
C PRO A 231 10.91 2.97 4.83
N VAL A 232 12.06 3.46 4.37
CA VAL A 232 13.34 2.72 4.34
C VAL A 232 13.79 2.28 5.74
N GLU A 233 13.45 3.02 6.78
CA GLU A 233 13.73 2.66 8.17
C GLU A 233 13.11 1.32 8.58
N ASP A 234 11.96 0.94 8.00
CA ASP A 234 11.22 -0.28 8.34
C ASP A 234 11.56 -1.49 7.46
N TRP A 235 12.44 -1.29 6.48
CA TRP A 235 12.91 -2.36 5.60
C TRP A 235 13.82 -3.33 6.36
N GLY A 236 13.89 -4.57 5.89
CA GLY A 236 14.62 -5.65 6.55
C GLY A 236 15.67 -6.31 5.66
N THR A 237 16.27 -7.37 6.19
CA THR A 237 17.38 -8.08 5.52
C THR A 237 17.17 -9.57 5.39
N VAL A 238 16.15 -10.16 6.02
CA VAL A 238 15.91 -11.61 6.00
C VAL A 238 14.43 -11.89 5.82
N PHE A 239 14.10 -12.58 4.74
CA PHE A 239 12.72 -12.87 4.34
C PHE A 239 12.58 -14.35 4.01
N SER A 240 11.39 -14.88 4.28
CA SER A 240 10.97 -16.20 3.83
C SER A 240 9.51 -16.08 3.45
N LEU A 241 9.19 -16.43 2.21
CA LEU A 241 7.83 -16.34 1.69
C LEU A 241 7.46 -17.55 0.84
N THR A 242 6.18 -17.86 0.86
CA THR A 242 5.55 -18.87 0.02
C THR A 242 4.45 -18.22 -0.79
N GLN A 243 3.78 -19.01 -1.61
CA GLN A 243 2.56 -18.59 -2.27
C GLN A 243 1.49 -18.16 -1.26
N LEU A 244 0.77 -17.07 -1.57
CA LEU A 244 -0.35 -16.57 -0.76
C LEU A 244 -1.64 -17.35 -1.02
N VAL A 245 -1.81 -17.83 -2.24
CA VAL A 245 -2.97 -18.61 -2.68
C VAL A 245 -2.65 -20.09 -2.49
N ASP A 246 -3.68 -20.88 -2.17
CA ASP A 246 -3.55 -22.33 -2.15
C ASP A 246 -3.05 -22.85 -3.51
N ARG A 247 -2.11 -23.79 -3.47
CA ARG A 247 -1.36 -24.28 -4.62
C ARG A 247 -2.26 -24.89 -5.68
N GLU A 248 -3.39 -25.48 -5.28
CA GLU A 248 -4.36 -26.06 -6.20
C GLU A 248 -4.93 -25.01 -7.18
N PHE A 249 -4.94 -23.73 -6.78
CA PHE A 249 -5.53 -22.64 -7.54
C PHE A 249 -4.51 -21.65 -8.09
N ALA A 250 -3.24 -21.78 -7.75
CA ALA A 250 -2.32 -20.67 -7.87
C ALA A 250 -1.38 -20.78 -9.09
N GLY A 251 -1.33 -19.72 -9.91
CA GLY A 251 -0.50 -19.67 -11.12
C GLY A 251 1.00 -19.43 -10.88
N GLY A 252 1.41 -19.20 -9.64
CA GLY A 252 2.75 -18.75 -9.27
C GLY A 252 2.73 -17.38 -8.60
N TYR A 253 3.90 -16.80 -8.40
CA TYR A 253 4.06 -15.43 -7.94
C TYR A 253 5.38 -14.84 -8.43
N ILE A 254 5.42 -13.51 -8.51
CA ILE A 254 6.62 -12.74 -8.81
C ILE A 254 7.05 -12.02 -7.54
N VAL A 255 8.35 -11.97 -7.27
CA VAL A 255 8.92 -11.23 -6.15
C VAL A 255 9.85 -10.17 -6.69
N ARG A 256 9.65 -8.92 -6.27
CA ARG A 256 10.62 -7.85 -6.48
C ARG A 256 11.35 -7.55 -5.19
N ILE A 257 12.69 -7.50 -5.28
CA ILE A 257 13.60 -7.20 -4.17
C ILE A 257 14.30 -5.90 -4.52
N LEU A 258 13.91 -4.80 -3.87
CA LEU A 258 14.40 -3.45 -4.15
C LEU A 258 15.41 -3.03 -3.08
N SER A 259 16.57 -2.53 -3.52
CA SER A 259 17.64 -2.09 -2.62
C SER A 259 17.59 -0.59 -2.35
N SER A 260 17.81 -0.19 -1.09
CA SER A 260 17.96 1.22 -0.71
C SER A 260 19.42 1.71 -0.69
N SER A 261 20.38 0.83 -0.99
CA SER A 261 21.81 1.10 -0.83
C SER A 261 22.63 0.51 -1.97
N THR A 262 23.75 1.16 -2.29
CA THR A 262 24.72 0.63 -3.26
C THR A 262 25.51 -0.54 -2.68
N ASN A 263 25.92 -1.49 -3.53
CA ASN A 263 26.64 -2.70 -3.14
C ASN A 263 25.86 -3.58 -2.14
N ASN A 264 24.54 -3.68 -2.33
CA ASN A 264 23.71 -4.58 -1.53
C ASN A 264 23.75 -5.99 -2.14
N ILE A 265 24.33 -6.94 -1.42
CA ILE A 265 24.45 -8.33 -1.88
C ILE A 265 23.17 -9.05 -1.47
N ILE A 266 22.42 -9.51 -2.47
CA ILE A 266 21.17 -10.24 -2.32
C ILE A 266 21.43 -11.71 -2.62
N THR A 267 21.36 -12.51 -1.58
CA THR A 267 21.36 -13.97 -1.68
C THR A 267 19.92 -14.47 -1.65
N TRP A 268 19.53 -15.30 -2.60
CA TRP A 268 18.20 -15.92 -2.58
C TRP A 268 18.26 -17.41 -2.92
N LYS A 269 17.36 -18.16 -2.29
CA LYS A 269 17.28 -19.63 -2.40
C LYS A 269 15.86 -20.09 -2.67
N LEU A 270 15.75 -21.07 -3.57
CA LEU A 270 14.51 -21.76 -3.85
C LEU A 270 14.79 -23.27 -3.90
N GLY A 271 14.48 -23.97 -2.81
CA GLY A 271 14.93 -25.36 -2.62
C GLY A 271 16.45 -25.46 -2.54
N GLY A 272 17.07 -26.32 -3.36
CA GLY A 272 18.52 -26.49 -3.40
C GLY A 272 19.29 -25.44 -4.22
N ASN A 273 18.59 -24.57 -4.95
CA ASN A 273 19.22 -23.57 -5.80
C ASN A 273 19.60 -22.34 -4.99
N HIS A 274 20.82 -21.84 -5.23
CA HIS A 274 21.37 -20.65 -4.56
C HIS A 274 21.86 -19.66 -5.61
N ASN A 275 21.40 -18.43 -5.50
CA ASN A 275 21.79 -17.34 -6.39
C ASN A 275 22.21 -16.13 -5.58
N GLU A 276 23.08 -15.32 -6.19
CA GLU A 276 23.56 -14.07 -5.62
C GLU A 276 23.48 -12.97 -6.67
N THR A 277 23.08 -11.78 -6.26
CA THR A 277 23.03 -10.59 -7.12
C THR A 277 23.38 -9.37 -6.30
N THR A 278 24.22 -8.49 -6.82
CA THR A 278 24.55 -7.21 -6.19
C THR A 278 23.69 -6.11 -6.81
N LEU A 279 22.98 -5.35 -5.98
CA LEU A 279 22.12 -4.25 -6.41
C LEU A 279 22.69 -2.89 -5.95
N ALA A 280 22.57 -1.88 -6.81
CA ALA A 280 22.73 -0.49 -6.45
C ALA A 280 21.48 0.07 -5.73
N ALA A 281 21.55 1.28 -5.18
CA ALA A 281 20.37 1.94 -4.64
C ALA A 281 19.34 2.23 -5.75
N GLY A 282 18.08 1.86 -5.53
CA GLY A 282 17.01 1.98 -6.51
C GLY A 282 16.95 0.83 -7.52
N GLU A 283 17.97 -0.03 -7.59
CA GLU A 283 17.90 -1.24 -8.41
C GLU A 283 17.10 -2.33 -7.71
N PHE A 284 16.44 -3.16 -8.51
CA PHE A 284 15.66 -4.28 -8.03
C PHE A 284 15.95 -5.55 -8.82
N LEU A 285 15.81 -6.68 -8.14
CA LEU A 285 15.80 -8.01 -8.73
C LEU A 285 14.35 -8.51 -8.80
N GLU A 286 13.98 -9.12 -9.93
CA GLU A 286 12.69 -9.79 -10.09
C GLU A 286 12.92 -11.32 -10.14
N VAL A 287 12.19 -12.06 -9.31
CA VAL A 287 12.24 -13.52 -9.21
C VAL A 287 10.86 -14.08 -9.51
N LEU A 288 10.75 -14.91 -10.53
CA LEU A 288 9.54 -15.67 -10.83
C LEU A 288 9.56 -17.00 -10.07
N VAL A 289 8.46 -17.33 -9.40
CA VAL A 289 8.26 -18.62 -8.73
C VAL A 289 7.00 -19.28 -9.26
N ASP A 290 7.16 -20.44 -9.90
CA ASP A 290 6.06 -21.22 -10.45
C ASP A 290 5.13 -21.76 -9.35
N GLY A 291 3.84 -21.92 -9.66
CA GLY A 291 2.83 -22.37 -8.69
C GLY A 291 3.02 -23.80 -8.16
N ASN A 292 3.81 -24.63 -8.85
CA ASN A 292 4.13 -25.99 -8.40
C ASN A 292 5.29 -26.04 -7.38
N VAL A 293 5.96 -24.92 -7.10
CA VAL A 293 7.11 -24.89 -6.20
C VAL A 293 6.65 -25.01 -4.75
N THR A 294 7.20 -26.01 -4.05
CA THR A 294 6.78 -26.34 -2.69
C THR A 294 7.68 -25.78 -1.58
N HIS A 295 8.86 -25.29 -1.95
CA HIS A 295 9.84 -24.72 -1.03
C HIS A 295 9.62 -23.21 -0.87
N PRO A 296 9.89 -22.62 0.31
CA PRO A 296 9.87 -21.18 0.46
C PRO A 296 10.97 -20.53 -0.39
N LEU A 297 10.71 -19.33 -0.87
CA LEU A 297 11.76 -18.42 -1.35
C LEU A 297 12.38 -17.77 -0.12
N GLU A 298 13.65 -18.06 0.13
CA GLU A 298 14.43 -17.44 1.20
C GLU A 298 15.30 -16.34 0.61
N ILE A 299 15.32 -15.17 1.24
CA ILE A 299 16.09 -14.01 0.80
C ILE A 299 16.89 -13.48 1.99
N VAL A 300 18.19 -13.30 1.78
CA VAL A 300 19.11 -12.66 2.73
C VAL A 300 19.84 -11.54 2.00
N ALA A 301 19.77 -10.33 2.53
CA ALA A 301 20.41 -9.15 1.98
C ALA A 301 21.48 -8.62 2.95
N SER A 302 22.59 -8.11 2.42
CA SER A 302 23.63 -7.49 3.24
C SER A 302 23.21 -6.13 3.82
N ASN A 303 22.27 -5.45 3.16
CA ASN A 303 21.64 -4.20 3.60
C ASN A 303 20.13 -4.23 3.41
N LYS A 304 19.42 -3.22 3.95
CA LYS A 304 17.96 -3.15 3.92
C LYS A 304 17.41 -3.25 2.49
N VAL A 305 16.37 -4.08 2.34
CA VAL A 305 15.61 -4.24 1.10
C VAL A 305 14.11 -4.23 1.38
N LEU A 306 13.36 -3.77 0.39
CA LEU A 306 11.93 -3.98 0.32
C LEU A 306 11.64 -5.20 -0.56
N VAL A 307 10.94 -6.18 0.01
CA VAL A 307 10.47 -7.36 -0.71
C VAL A 307 8.97 -7.25 -0.92
N VAL A 308 8.55 -7.28 -2.18
CA VAL A 308 7.13 -7.25 -2.55
C VAL A 308 6.79 -8.48 -3.39
N GLN A 309 5.74 -9.18 -2.98
CA GLN A 309 5.18 -10.30 -3.70
C GLN A 309 3.99 -9.85 -4.54
N PHE A 310 3.97 -10.29 -5.79
CA PHE A 310 2.87 -10.15 -6.71
C PHE A 310 2.27 -11.51 -7.04
N THR A 311 0.99 -11.73 -6.76
CA THR A 311 0.32 -12.98 -7.15
C THR A 311 0.14 -13.03 -8.65
N MET A 312 0.39 -14.20 -9.24
CA MET A 312 0.10 -14.38 -10.66
C MET A 312 -1.40 -14.61 -10.88
N MET A 313 -1.98 -13.92 -11.85
CA MET A 313 -3.36 -14.00 -12.27
C MET A 313 -3.61 -15.27 -13.09
N ASN A 314 -4.72 -15.94 -12.81
CA ASN A 314 -5.30 -17.03 -13.58
C ASN A 314 -6.83 -17.04 -13.36
N ASP A 315 -7.53 -18.11 -13.75
CA ASP A 315 -8.99 -18.21 -13.60
C ASP A 315 -9.50 -18.23 -12.13
N HIS A 316 -8.58 -18.35 -11.16
CA HIS A 316 -8.88 -18.43 -9.73
C HIS A 316 -8.23 -17.32 -8.90
N THR A 317 -7.34 -16.50 -9.49
CA THR A 317 -6.52 -15.53 -8.75
C THR A 317 -6.50 -14.16 -9.39
N SER A 318 -6.70 -13.13 -8.57
CA SER A 318 -6.41 -11.74 -8.91
C SER A 318 -4.95 -11.38 -8.56
N PRO A 319 -4.33 -10.42 -9.27
CA PRO A 319 -3.07 -9.84 -8.88
C PRO A 319 -3.23 -9.09 -7.56
N VAL A 320 -2.23 -9.23 -6.72
CA VAL A 320 -2.07 -8.55 -5.44
C VAL A 320 -0.69 -7.94 -5.45
N MET A 321 -0.50 -6.82 -4.74
CA MET A 321 0.81 -6.27 -4.42
C MET A 321 0.93 -6.29 -2.90
N LEU A 322 1.82 -7.12 -2.35
CA LEU A 322 1.96 -7.29 -0.91
C LEU A 322 3.40 -7.10 -0.46
N GLN A 323 3.64 -6.17 0.46
CA GLN A 323 4.94 -6.06 1.12
C GLN A 323 5.14 -7.21 2.10
N VAL A 324 6.21 -7.98 1.87
CA VAL A 324 6.57 -9.11 2.71
C VAL A 324 7.30 -8.59 3.95
N PRO A 325 6.82 -8.88 5.17
CA PRO A 325 7.53 -8.48 6.37
C PRO A 325 8.85 -9.27 6.50
N SER A 326 9.87 -8.61 7.04
CA SER A 326 11.10 -9.29 7.42
C SER A 326 10.84 -10.23 8.60
N SER A 327 11.55 -11.35 8.64
CA SER A 327 11.46 -12.36 9.71
C SER A 327 11.75 -11.79 11.11
N ARG A 328 12.48 -10.67 11.20
CA ARG A 328 12.71 -9.95 12.47
C ARG A 328 11.56 -9.04 12.91
N THR A 329 10.56 -8.82 12.06
CA THR A 329 9.41 -7.91 12.28
C THR A 329 8.05 -8.58 12.09
N SER A 330 7.98 -9.91 11.94
CA SER A 330 6.78 -10.59 11.45
C SER A 330 5.66 -10.78 12.49
N PHE A 331 4.47 -10.28 12.15
CA PHE A 331 3.19 -10.94 12.41
C PHE A 331 2.63 -11.41 11.05
N VAL A 332 2.39 -12.71 10.88
CA VAL A 332 1.84 -13.28 9.63
C VAL A 332 0.33 -13.18 9.65
N LEU A 333 -0.26 -12.48 8.67
CA LEU A 333 -1.71 -12.52 8.42
C LEU A 333 -1.99 -13.64 7.41
N VAL A 334 -2.54 -14.76 7.87
CA VAL A 334 -3.07 -15.80 6.98
C VAL A 334 -4.51 -15.39 6.61
N MET A 335 -4.72 -14.88 5.40
CA MET A 335 -6.08 -14.73 4.87
C MET A 335 -6.62 -16.10 4.50
N ARG A 336 -7.48 -16.67 5.35
CA ARG A 336 -8.35 -17.78 4.94
C ARG A 336 -9.46 -17.21 4.07
N SER A 337 -9.70 -17.83 2.91
CA SER A 337 -10.78 -17.50 1.99
C SER A 337 -12.12 -17.39 2.71
N PHE A 338 -12.83 -16.27 2.53
CA PHE A 338 -14.23 -16.18 2.91
C PHE A 338 -15.07 -16.99 1.92
N PRO A 339 -16.03 -17.82 2.38
CA PRO A 339 -16.98 -18.46 1.48
C PRO A 339 -17.89 -17.40 0.86
N SER A 340 -18.13 -17.52 -0.44
CA SER A 340 -19.13 -16.78 -1.19
C SER A 340 -20.53 -17.04 -0.61
N PHE A 341 -21.31 -15.96 -0.42
CA PHE A 341 -22.74 -16.02 -0.13
C PHE A 341 -23.56 -16.11 -1.42
#